data_AF-A0A521H865-F1
#
_entry.id   AF-A0A521H865-F1
#
_cell.length_a   1.000
_cell.length_b   1.000
_cell.length_c   1.000
_cell.angle_alpha   90.00
_cell.angle_beta   90.00
_cell.angle_gamma   90.00
#
_symmetry.space_group_name_H-M   'P 1'
#
loop_
_entity.id
_entity.type
_entity.pdbx_description
1 polymer ?
#
loop_
_entity_poly.entity_id
_entity_poly.type
_entity_poly.pdbx_seq_one_letter_code
_entity_poly.pdbx_strand_id
1 'polypeptide(L)'
;MSVLAGLLLALPAPQDGAEPLSSTYPALQAAHLRRDVQYLASDLLEGRETGERGEQVAGRWIESRFRRLGLEPPPGGYLQPFPAAPLHLDTAYTRLRLSAGAGAEDLFEAGADFVPHTGAPAADAEGPLLFAGYGLFAPEHEYDDFAGLDLNGKVVLLFRWEPQAQDPQSRFDGRRLLSQTRLAAKVRECERRGAVAVLVANPRGLGLRGDAPGAFAWPEFSPLYNQMEPLIQAQVDQIALQRTNFTVAEQAAQAFMGIQLLSPLGSAIPVAYVSQKVVDRVFASAGRRDEEWVREVDASGVGEGFETLLTARLAIRTAPVERQGRNVVGLWRGSDAAHSSEYVVVGAHYDHVGRNPAGEIWNGADDNGSGTAVLLGMAESFVADPKRPRRTLVFVAFSGEEEGLVGASRFLAQNVVPEERIAAMVNMDMVGRSINRAVHAIGTSSSPAMRAVVERCAKGLDLYLDYESEEFFDRSDQAPFYYAGVPVVFFNTSEHPDYHRPTDTWDKLDYETMSAIGTLARRAVSMLADLQKAPEFQDGYHRLAPVYGRDPEFRASFQKVAYDQRVDY
;
A
#
# COMPACT_ATOMS: atom_id res chain seq x y z
N MET A 1 -20.99 35.32 -42.12
CA MET A 1 -20.13 34.23 -41.63
C MET A 1 -20.12 34.31 -40.12
N SER A 2 -20.86 33.40 -39.47
CA SER A 2 -21.07 33.38 -38.02
C SER A 2 -19.91 32.67 -37.32
N VAL A 3 -19.37 33.31 -36.28
CA VAL A 3 -18.41 32.73 -35.35
C VAL A 3 -19.20 32.10 -34.20
N LEU A 4 -19.04 30.79 -34.00
CA LEU A 4 -19.58 30.06 -32.85
C LEU A 4 -18.72 30.39 -31.61
N ALA A 5 -19.29 31.14 -30.67
CA ALA A 5 -18.74 31.32 -29.33
C ALA A 5 -19.21 30.16 -28.43
N GLY A 6 -18.26 29.42 -27.86
CA GLY A 6 -18.50 28.32 -26.93
C GLY A 6 -19.14 28.79 -25.63
N LEU A 7 -20.15 28.05 -25.18
CA LEU A 7 -20.85 28.25 -23.92
C LEU A 7 -19.95 27.74 -22.77
N LEU A 8 -19.24 28.63 -22.09
CA LEU A 8 -18.68 28.33 -20.76
C LEU A 8 -19.85 28.26 -19.77
N LEU A 9 -20.13 27.08 -19.24
CA LEU A 9 -20.99 26.91 -18.06
C LEU A 9 -20.22 27.44 -16.84
N ALA A 10 -20.45 28.70 -16.50
CA ALA A 10 -20.02 29.27 -15.23
C ALA A 10 -20.76 28.57 -14.09
N LEU A 11 -20.03 27.91 -13.19
CA LEU A 11 -20.56 27.47 -11.90
C LEU A 11 -21.02 28.71 -11.11
N PRO A 12 -22.17 28.65 -10.43
CA PRO A 12 -22.64 29.80 -9.65
C PRO A 12 -21.66 30.08 -8.50
N ALA A 13 -21.33 31.36 -8.31
CA ALA A 13 -20.56 31.82 -7.15
C ALA A 13 -21.28 31.41 -5.84
N PRO A 14 -20.55 31.00 -4.79
CA PRO A 14 -21.16 30.59 -3.54
C PRO A 14 -21.91 31.77 -2.92
N GLN A 15 -23.19 31.59 -2.62
CA GLN A 15 -23.95 32.55 -1.82
C GLN A 15 -23.41 32.52 -0.39
N ASP A 16 -22.90 33.65 0.08
CA ASP A 16 -22.59 33.91 1.48
C ASP A 16 -23.89 33.87 2.29
N GLY A 17 -24.19 32.71 2.86
CA GLY A 17 -25.40 32.49 3.65
C GLY A 17 -25.77 31.02 3.88
N ALA A 18 -24.85 30.07 3.67
CA ALA A 18 -25.13 28.68 4.02
C ALA A 18 -25.26 28.55 5.54
N GLU A 19 -26.47 28.22 6.03
CA GLU A 19 -26.68 27.84 7.42
C GLU A 19 -25.67 26.75 7.84
N PRO A 20 -25.24 26.74 9.12
CA PRO A 20 -24.39 25.67 9.63
C PRO A 20 -25.04 24.32 9.29
N LEU A 21 -24.24 23.36 8.83
CA LEU A 21 -24.72 22.00 8.51
C LEU A 21 -25.43 21.43 9.75
N SER A 22 -26.76 21.54 9.78
CA SER A 22 -27.59 21.05 10.88
C SER A 22 -27.44 19.54 10.95
N SER A 23 -26.76 19.05 11.99
CA SER A 23 -26.53 17.63 12.20
C SER A 23 -27.59 17.03 13.12
N THR A 24 -28.14 15.88 12.73
CA THR A 24 -29.04 15.05 13.55
C THR A 24 -28.28 14.11 14.49
N TYR A 25 -26.95 14.16 14.48
CA TYR A 25 -26.05 13.30 15.23
C TYR A 25 -25.37 14.04 16.38
N PRO A 26 -24.99 13.35 17.46
CA PRO A 26 -24.25 13.97 18.56
C PRO A 26 -22.85 14.40 18.10
N ALA A 27 -22.41 15.57 18.58
CA ALA A 27 -21.04 16.03 18.41
C ALA A 27 -20.05 15.14 19.19
N LEU A 28 -18.81 15.04 18.70
CA LEU A 28 -17.74 14.34 19.41
C LEU A 28 -17.45 15.07 20.72
N GLN A 29 -17.67 14.43 21.85
CA GLN A 29 -17.56 15.09 23.16
C GLN A 29 -16.10 15.06 23.65
N ALA A 30 -15.54 16.23 23.99
CA ALA A 30 -14.17 16.36 24.52
C ALA A 30 -13.91 15.40 25.70
N ALA A 31 -14.89 15.22 26.58
CA ALA A 31 -14.78 14.30 27.72
C ALA A 31 -14.65 12.82 27.32
N HIS A 32 -15.30 12.39 26.22
CA HIS A 32 -15.17 11.01 25.73
C HIS A 32 -13.82 10.80 25.06
N LEU A 33 -13.38 11.77 24.25
CA LEU A 33 -12.05 11.75 23.62
C LEU A 33 -10.95 11.66 24.68
N ARG A 34 -11.04 12.48 25.74
CA ARG A 34 -10.11 12.44 26.88
C ARG A 34 -10.02 11.08 27.54
N ARG A 35 -11.16 10.42 27.79
CA ARG A 35 -11.16 9.09 28.42
C ARG A 35 -10.47 8.06 27.53
N ASP A 36 -10.70 8.13 26.22
CA ASP A 36 -10.14 7.18 25.28
C ASP A 36 -8.62 7.40 25.12
N VAL A 37 -8.16 8.65 25.02
CA VAL A 37 -6.72 8.99 25.05
C VAL A 37 -6.08 8.54 26.36
N GLN A 38 -6.71 8.78 27.52
CA GLN A 38 -6.17 8.37 28.82
C GLN A 38 -5.91 6.86 28.91
N TYR A 39 -6.79 6.04 28.31
CA TYR A 39 -6.58 4.61 28.26
C TYR A 39 -5.45 4.24 27.30
N LEU A 40 -5.50 4.76 26.07
CA LEU A 40 -4.51 4.49 25.02
C LEU A 40 -3.11 4.87 25.50
N ALA A 41 -2.95 6.07 26.06
CA ALA A 41 -1.71 6.60 26.58
C ALA A 41 -1.39 6.18 28.03
N SER A 42 -1.96 5.08 28.54
CA SER A 42 -1.65 4.60 29.89
C SER A 42 -0.42 3.69 29.92
N ASP A 43 0.31 3.70 31.03
CA ASP A 43 1.46 2.81 31.27
C ASP A 43 1.11 1.32 31.15
N LEU A 44 -0.18 0.97 31.32
CA LEU A 44 -0.69 -0.40 31.15
C LEU A 44 -0.47 -0.94 29.75
N LEU A 45 -0.43 -0.05 28.76
CA LEU A 45 -0.24 -0.36 27.35
C LEU A 45 1.22 -0.21 26.91
N GLU A 46 2.15 0.08 27.83
CA GLU A 46 3.60 -0.06 27.62
C GLU A 46 4.13 0.67 26.38
N GLY A 47 3.48 1.77 25.99
CA GLY A 47 3.84 2.56 24.82
C GLY A 47 3.50 1.93 23.47
N ARG A 48 2.66 0.88 23.46
CA ARG A 48 2.03 0.31 22.26
C ARG A 48 2.98 -0.01 21.11
N GLU A 49 4.17 -0.51 21.42
CA GLU A 49 5.10 -0.97 20.39
C GLU A 49 4.47 -2.06 19.52
N THR A 50 4.59 -1.89 18.21
CA THR A 50 4.00 -2.78 17.20
C THR A 50 4.34 -4.24 17.47
N GLY A 51 3.29 -5.07 17.55
CA GLY A 51 3.40 -6.50 17.79
C GLY A 51 3.74 -6.88 19.24
N GLU A 52 4.05 -5.93 20.12
CA GLU A 52 4.27 -6.18 21.55
C GLU A 52 2.95 -6.31 22.32
N ARG A 53 3.06 -6.74 23.59
CA ARG A 53 1.90 -6.94 24.48
C ARG A 53 0.99 -5.71 24.54
N GLY A 54 1.57 -4.53 24.66
CA GLY A 54 0.86 -3.25 24.78
C GLY A 54 -0.06 -2.96 23.60
N GLU A 55 0.49 -3.07 22.40
CA GLU A 55 -0.23 -2.88 21.13
C GLU A 55 -1.31 -3.95 20.96
N GLN A 56 -1.01 -5.22 21.25
CA GLN A 56 -2.01 -6.29 21.16
C GLN A 56 -3.21 -6.06 22.09
N VAL A 57 -2.99 -5.55 23.30
CA VAL A 57 -4.07 -5.20 24.24
C VAL A 57 -4.87 -4.00 23.71
N ALA A 58 -4.21 -2.98 23.17
CA ALA A 58 -4.86 -1.84 22.56
C ALA A 58 -5.74 -2.26 21.36
N GLY A 59 -5.21 -3.07 20.45
CA GLY A 59 -5.93 -3.56 19.27
C GLY A 59 -7.17 -4.40 19.65
N ARG A 60 -7.07 -5.25 20.68
CA ARG A 60 -8.23 -6.00 21.21
C ARG A 60 -9.28 -5.08 21.86
N TRP A 61 -8.83 -4.01 22.52
CA TRP A 61 -9.74 -3.02 23.07
C TRP A 61 -10.50 -2.27 21.96
N ILE A 62 -9.81 -1.85 20.90
CA ILE A 62 -10.42 -1.22 19.71
C ILE A 62 -11.40 -2.20 19.04
N GLU A 63 -11.00 -3.46 18.82
CA GLU A 63 -11.88 -4.51 18.29
C GLU A 63 -13.17 -4.61 19.13
N SER A 64 -13.05 -4.59 20.46
CA SER A 64 -14.21 -4.66 21.35
C SER A 64 -15.15 -3.46 21.20
N ARG A 65 -14.61 -2.27 20.89
CA ARG A 65 -15.38 -1.06 20.61
C ARG A 65 -16.13 -1.20 19.29
N PHE A 66 -15.46 -1.61 18.22
CA PHE A 66 -16.10 -1.85 16.92
C PHE A 66 -17.21 -2.89 17.00
N ARG A 67 -16.99 -4.01 17.70
CA ARG A 67 -18.01 -5.04 17.94
C ARG A 67 -19.22 -4.50 18.70
N ARG A 68 -18.99 -3.70 19.75
CA ARG A 68 -20.07 -3.09 20.54
C ARG A 68 -20.93 -2.14 19.72
N LEU A 69 -20.32 -1.46 18.75
CA LEU A 69 -21.01 -0.57 17.82
C LEU A 69 -21.75 -1.31 16.70
N GLY A 70 -21.58 -2.63 16.59
CA GLY A 70 -22.20 -3.42 15.54
C GLY A 70 -21.61 -3.14 14.15
N LEU A 71 -20.36 -2.66 14.08
CA LEU A 71 -19.61 -2.66 12.84
C LEU A 71 -19.44 -4.11 12.36
N GLU A 72 -19.32 -4.31 11.06
CA GLU A 72 -19.07 -5.63 10.47
C GLU A 72 -17.56 -5.82 10.24
N PRO A 73 -16.96 -6.99 10.47
CA PRO A 73 -15.57 -7.22 10.08
C PRO A 73 -15.44 -7.38 8.56
N PRO A 74 -14.30 -7.04 7.95
CA PRO A 74 -13.98 -7.45 6.59
C PRO A 74 -13.71 -8.98 6.51
N PRO A 75 -13.52 -9.54 5.30
CA PRO A 75 -12.95 -10.88 5.16
C PRO A 75 -11.66 -11.04 6.00
N GLY A 76 -11.49 -12.18 6.66
CA GLY A 76 -10.38 -12.41 7.59
C GLY A 76 -10.62 -11.94 9.04
N GLY A 77 -11.66 -11.14 9.30
CA GLY A 77 -12.04 -10.70 10.65
C GLY A 77 -11.61 -9.26 10.97
N TYR A 78 -11.86 -8.83 12.21
CA TYR A 78 -11.51 -7.46 12.64
C TYR A 78 -10.01 -7.21 12.68
N LEU A 79 -9.22 -8.23 13.03
CA LEU A 79 -7.77 -8.10 13.13
C LEU A 79 -7.13 -8.63 11.84
N GLN A 80 -6.35 -7.77 11.19
CA GLN A 80 -5.62 -8.10 9.97
C GLN A 80 -4.12 -8.17 10.31
N PRO A 81 -3.60 -9.39 10.60
CA PRO A 81 -2.23 -9.55 11.04
C PRO A 81 -1.24 -9.39 9.88
N PHE A 82 -0.06 -8.84 10.20
CA PHE A 82 1.07 -8.78 9.28
C PHE A 82 2.41 -8.88 10.04
N PRO A 83 3.50 -9.28 9.37
CA PRO A 83 4.83 -9.24 9.94
C PRO A 83 5.25 -7.81 10.31
N ALA A 84 5.54 -7.55 11.59
CA ALA A 84 6.06 -6.26 12.08
C ALA A 84 7.59 -6.16 12.02
N ALA A 85 8.26 -7.24 11.67
CA ALA A 85 9.68 -7.22 11.31
C ALA A 85 9.82 -7.57 9.83
N PRO A 86 10.91 -7.13 9.17
CA PRO A 86 11.25 -7.57 7.83
C PRO A 86 11.14 -9.09 7.70
N LEU A 87 10.51 -9.55 6.62
CA LEU A 87 10.51 -10.98 6.32
C LEU A 87 11.94 -11.36 5.94
N HIS A 88 12.49 -12.35 6.64
CA HIS A 88 13.71 -13.03 6.22
C HIS A 88 13.36 -14.28 5.43
N LEU A 89 14.09 -14.54 4.35
CA LEU A 89 13.90 -15.79 3.64
C LEU A 89 14.61 -16.90 4.41
N ASP A 90 13.87 -17.96 4.73
CA ASP A 90 14.50 -19.17 5.26
C ASP A 90 15.12 -19.92 4.07
N THR A 91 16.36 -19.59 3.73
CA THR A 91 17.09 -20.16 2.59
C THR A 91 17.35 -21.66 2.74
N ALA A 92 17.28 -22.22 3.96
CA ALA A 92 17.43 -23.65 4.17
C ALA A 92 16.20 -24.45 3.68
N TYR A 93 15.02 -23.83 3.73
CA TYR A 93 13.75 -24.46 3.34
C TYR A 93 13.10 -23.85 2.10
N THR A 94 13.53 -22.67 1.69
CA THR A 94 13.09 -22.08 0.41
C THR A 94 13.83 -22.74 -0.74
N ARG A 95 13.09 -23.48 -1.57
CA ARG A 95 13.66 -24.31 -2.64
C ARG A 95 12.79 -24.28 -3.89
N LEU A 96 13.45 -24.22 -5.04
CA LEU A 96 12.85 -24.49 -6.33
C LEU A 96 13.42 -25.81 -6.86
N ARG A 97 12.54 -26.72 -7.28
CA ARG A 97 12.90 -28.00 -7.86
C ARG A 97 12.22 -28.19 -9.20
N LEU A 98 12.95 -28.70 -10.17
CA LEU A 98 12.40 -29.17 -11.44
C LEU A 98 12.71 -30.65 -11.60
N SER A 99 11.73 -31.44 -12.02
CA SER A 99 11.90 -32.88 -12.27
C SER A 99 11.20 -33.31 -13.54
N ALA A 100 11.77 -34.28 -14.25
CA ALA A 100 11.14 -34.94 -15.39
C ALA A 100 10.68 -36.35 -14.98
N GLY A 101 9.43 -36.46 -14.50
CA GLY A 101 8.89 -37.73 -13.97
C GLY A 101 9.65 -38.22 -12.73
N ALA A 102 9.88 -39.53 -12.61
CA ALA A 102 10.62 -40.15 -11.49
C ALA A 102 12.16 -40.05 -11.63
N GLY A 103 12.66 -39.16 -12.49
CA GLY A 103 14.09 -38.95 -12.73
C GLY A 103 14.78 -38.13 -11.63
N ALA A 104 16.04 -37.75 -11.89
CA ALA A 104 16.79 -36.87 -11.00
C ALA A 104 16.12 -35.48 -10.91
N GLU A 105 16.14 -34.91 -9.71
CA GLU A 105 15.65 -33.55 -9.44
C GLU A 105 16.78 -32.53 -9.65
N ASP A 106 16.49 -31.49 -10.44
CA ASP A 106 17.32 -30.30 -10.54
C ASP A 106 16.96 -29.37 -9.38
N LEU A 107 17.92 -29.12 -8.50
CA LEU A 107 17.78 -28.23 -7.35
C LEU A 107 18.36 -26.84 -7.67
N PHE A 108 17.58 -25.81 -7.36
CA PHE A 108 17.95 -24.43 -7.55
C PHE A 108 18.02 -23.72 -6.19
N GLU A 109 19.03 -22.88 -6.01
CA GLU A 109 19.32 -22.19 -4.75
C GLU A 109 18.64 -20.82 -4.66
N ALA A 110 18.00 -20.52 -3.53
CA ALA A 110 17.41 -19.22 -3.28
C ALA A 110 18.49 -18.13 -3.14
N GLY A 111 18.27 -16.95 -3.72
CA GLY A 111 19.25 -15.86 -3.74
C GLY A 111 20.28 -15.96 -4.88
N ALA A 112 20.42 -17.14 -5.51
CA ALA A 112 21.33 -17.37 -6.62
C ALA A 112 20.61 -17.75 -7.92
N ASP A 113 19.81 -18.81 -7.89
CA ASP A 113 19.09 -19.32 -9.06
C ASP A 113 17.63 -18.83 -9.12
N PHE A 114 17.05 -18.43 -8.00
CA PHE A 114 15.73 -17.82 -7.95
C PHE A 114 15.57 -16.95 -6.70
N VAL A 115 14.65 -15.99 -6.75
CA VAL A 115 14.30 -15.13 -5.61
C VAL A 115 12.77 -14.95 -5.55
N PRO A 116 12.11 -15.30 -4.43
CA PRO A 116 10.67 -15.09 -4.25
C PRO A 116 10.26 -13.61 -4.40
N HIS A 117 9.03 -13.35 -4.82
CA HIS A 117 8.47 -12.00 -4.83
C HIS A 117 7.98 -11.63 -3.41
N THR A 118 8.42 -10.50 -2.86
CA THR A 118 8.06 -10.05 -1.49
C THR A 118 6.56 -9.77 -1.31
N GLY A 119 5.89 -9.35 -2.37
CA GLY A 119 4.43 -9.17 -2.45
C GLY A 119 3.59 -10.45 -2.72
N ALA A 120 4.18 -11.65 -2.72
CA ALA A 120 3.47 -12.92 -2.90
C ALA A 120 3.55 -13.79 -1.62
N PRO A 121 2.59 -14.70 -1.38
CA PRO A 121 2.56 -15.51 -0.17
C PRO A 121 3.72 -16.52 -0.10
N ALA A 122 4.23 -16.73 1.11
CA ALA A 122 5.09 -17.86 1.41
C ALA A 122 4.26 -19.15 1.44
N ALA A 123 4.38 -19.97 0.39
CA ALA A 123 3.59 -21.18 0.21
C ALA A 123 4.44 -22.33 -0.37
N ASP A 124 3.90 -23.54 -0.31
CA ASP A 124 4.49 -24.71 -0.98
C ASP A 124 3.51 -25.15 -2.08
N ALA A 125 3.94 -24.99 -3.33
CA ALA A 125 3.14 -25.29 -4.50
C ALA A 125 3.92 -26.21 -5.43
N GLU A 126 3.24 -27.22 -5.95
CA GLU A 126 3.80 -28.22 -6.85
C GLU A 126 2.79 -28.50 -7.97
N GLY A 127 3.27 -28.62 -9.20
CA GLY A 127 2.43 -28.98 -10.34
C GLY A 127 3.24 -29.14 -11.63
N PRO A 128 2.60 -29.67 -12.69
CA PRO A 128 3.16 -29.64 -14.03
C PRO A 128 3.57 -28.22 -14.40
N LEU A 129 4.72 -28.07 -15.05
CA LEU A 129 5.25 -26.77 -15.48
C LEU A 129 4.87 -26.54 -16.94
N LEU A 130 4.35 -25.36 -17.24
CA LEU A 130 4.22 -24.87 -18.61
C LEU A 130 4.88 -23.51 -18.77
N PHE A 131 5.17 -23.15 -20.01
CA PHE A 131 5.63 -21.82 -20.37
C PHE A 131 4.48 -21.07 -21.05
N ALA A 132 4.11 -19.88 -20.55
CA ALA A 132 2.99 -19.09 -21.02
C ALA A 132 3.43 -17.80 -21.73
N GLY A 133 4.53 -17.84 -22.47
CA GLY A 133 5.01 -16.69 -23.25
C GLY A 133 5.33 -15.48 -22.37
N TYR A 134 4.85 -14.30 -22.78
CA TYR A 134 4.93 -13.08 -21.97
C TYR A 134 3.82 -12.99 -20.91
N GLY A 135 2.92 -13.98 -20.82
CA GLY A 135 1.80 -14.01 -19.88
C GLY A 135 0.75 -12.92 -20.12
N LEU A 136 0.56 -12.50 -21.37
CA LEU A 136 -0.36 -11.42 -21.73
C LEU A 136 -1.73 -11.94 -22.15
N PHE A 137 -2.78 -11.36 -21.56
CA PHE A 137 -4.15 -11.45 -22.06
C PHE A 137 -4.64 -10.03 -22.40
N ALA A 138 -4.64 -9.71 -23.69
CA ALA A 138 -4.93 -8.39 -24.23
C ALA A 138 -5.81 -8.52 -25.49
N PRO A 139 -7.08 -8.93 -25.35
CA PRO A 139 -7.99 -9.12 -26.48
C PRO A 139 -8.20 -7.85 -27.31
N GLU A 140 -8.11 -6.67 -26.69
CA GLU A 140 -8.16 -5.37 -27.35
C GLU A 140 -6.94 -5.08 -28.26
N HIS A 141 -5.85 -5.82 -28.07
CA HIS A 141 -4.66 -5.82 -28.92
C HIS A 141 -4.53 -7.13 -29.72
N GLU A 142 -5.60 -7.92 -29.81
CA GLU A 142 -5.65 -9.20 -30.52
C GLU A 142 -4.49 -10.13 -30.11
N TYR A 143 -4.22 -10.22 -28.81
CA TYR A 143 -3.09 -10.97 -28.27
C TYR A 143 -3.48 -11.76 -27.00
N ASP A 144 -3.21 -13.06 -27.00
CA ASP A 144 -3.47 -13.97 -25.87
C ASP A 144 -2.40 -15.07 -25.83
N ASP A 145 -1.42 -14.93 -24.93
CA ASP A 145 -0.38 -15.94 -24.69
C ASP A 145 -0.94 -17.25 -24.09
N PHE A 146 -2.13 -17.20 -23.52
CA PHE A 146 -2.76 -18.33 -22.84
C PHE A 146 -3.69 -19.13 -23.76
N ALA A 147 -3.82 -18.73 -25.03
CA ALA A 147 -4.68 -19.40 -26.00
C ALA A 147 -4.29 -20.88 -26.14
N GLY A 148 -5.22 -21.79 -25.83
CA GLY A 148 -5.00 -23.23 -25.93
C GLY A 148 -4.25 -23.86 -24.75
N LEU A 149 -3.87 -23.10 -23.72
CA LEU A 149 -3.22 -23.62 -22.51
C LEU A 149 -4.22 -23.86 -21.38
N ASP A 150 -4.06 -24.99 -20.68
CA ASP A 150 -4.76 -25.27 -19.42
C ASP A 150 -3.81 -25.01 -18.25
N LEU A 151 -4.11 -23.99 -17.44
CA LEU A 151 -3.28 -23.57 -16.31
C LEU A 151 -3.72 -24.20 -14.98
N ASN A 152 -4.86 -24.91 -14.96
CA ASN A 152 -5.45 -25.38 -13.71
C ASN A 152 -4.54 -26.40 -13.00
N GLY A 153 -4.09 -26.08 -11.79
CA GLY A 153 -3.20 -26.92 -11.00
C GLY A 153 -1.73 -26.88 -11.44
N LYS A 154 -1.34 -25.94 -12.31
CA LYS A 154 0.01 -25.90 -12.90
C LYS A 154 0.87 -24.77 -12.36
N VAL A 155 2.18 -24.98 -12.44
CA VAL A 155 3.17 -23.92 -12.27
C VAL A 155 3.41 -23.29 -13.63
N VAL A 156 3.43 -21.96 -13.70
CA VAL A 156 3.54 -21.21 -14.95
C VAL A 156 4.86 -20.45 -14.98
N LEU A 157 5.72 -20.72 -15.96
CA LEU A 157 6.84 -19.83 -16.31
C LEU A 157 6.36 -18.79 -17.32
N LEU A 158 6.66 -17.51 -17.08
CA LEU A 158 6.40 -16.42 -18.02
C LEU A 158 7.60 -15.48 -18.14
N PHE A 159 7.67 -14.77 -19.26
CA PHE A 159 8.61 -13.68 -19.45
C PHE A 159 8.03 -12.34 -18.99
N ARG A 160 8.87 -11.58 -18.30
CA ARG A 160 8.66 -10.17 -18.03
C ARG A 160 8.72 -9.39 -19.35
N TRP A 161 8.08 -8.21 -19.37
CA TRP A 161 7.93 -7.34 -20.55
C TRP A 161 6.90 -7.81 -21.57
N GLU A 162 6.99 -7.34 -22.79
CA GLU A 162 6.03 -7.55 -23.86
C GLU A 162 6.77 -7.84 -25.17
N PRO A 163 6.13 -8.47 -26.16
CA PRO A 163 6.67 -8.60 -27.50
C PRO A 163 7.07 -7.24 -28.05
N GLN A 164 8.24 -7.18 -28.70
CA GLN A 164 8.76 -5.97 -29.32
C GLN A 164 8.86 -4.79 -28.33
N ALA A 165 9.19 -5.03 -27.06
CA ALA A 165 9.25 -4.02 -25.98
C ALA A 165 10.22 -2.83 -26.23
N GLN A 166 11.00 -2.87 -27.30
CA GLN A 166 11.89 -1.79 -27.73
C GLN A 166 11.43 -1.10 -29.02
N ASP A 167 10.32 -1.55 -29.61
CA ASP A 167 9.76 -1.00 -30.85
C ASP A 167 8.60 -0.05 -30.53
N PRO A 168 8.76 1.28 -30.77
CA PRO A 168 7.68 2.24 -30.68
C PRO A 168 6.44 1.98 -31.55
N GLN A 169 6.56 1.09 -32.54
CA GLN A 169 5.47 0.69 -33.43
C GLN A 169 4.82 -0.62 -32.99
N SER A 170 5.28 -1.21 -31.87
CA SER A 170 4.64 -2.37 -31.26
C SER A 170 3.17 -2.10 -30.97
N ARG A 171 2.34 -3.14 -31.08
CA ARG A 171 0.93 -3.11 -30.68
C ARG A 171 0.73 -2.71 -29.22
N PHE A 172 1.78 -2.79 -28.40
CA PHE A 172 1.81 -2.43 -26.98
C PHE A 172 2.53 -1.10 -26.70
N ASP A 173 2.73 -0.25 -27.70
CA ASP A 173 3.39 1.07 -27.61
C ASP A 173 4.93 0.98 -27.51
N GLY A 174 5.51 -0.01 -26.82
CA GLY A 174 6.98 -0.26 -26.73
C GLY A 174 7.80 0.89 -26.12
N ARG A 175 7.17 2.04 -25.86
CA ARG A 175 7.72 3.21 -25.14
C ARG A 175 7.22 3.27 -23.71
N ARG A 176 6.04 2.74 -23.43
CA ARG A 176 5.43 2.67 -22.09
C ARG A 176 4.80 1.30 -21.88
N LEU A 177 4.82 0.83 -20.64
CA LEU A 177 4.05 -0.34 -20.25
C LEU A 177 2.56 0.00 -20.18
N LEU A 178 1.72 -0.84 -20.77
CA LEU A 178 0.28 -0.78 -20.64
C LEU A 178 -0.17 -1.53 -19.39
N SER A 179 -1.40 -1.28 -18.92
CA SER A 179 -1.92 -1.89 -17.69
C SER A 179 -1.85 -3.42 -17.70
N GLN A 180 -2.14 -4.03 -18.84
CA GLN A 180 -2.15 -5.47 -19.08
C GLN A 180 -0.74 -6.06 -19.25
N THR A 181 0.27 -5.23 -19.53
CA THR A 181 1.66 -5.68 -19.68
C THR A 181 2.47 -5.59 -18.38
N ARG A 182 1.87 -5.05 -17.32
CA ARG A 182 2.42 -5.06 -15.95
C ARG A 182 2.36 -6.45 -15.32
N LEU A 183 3.37 -6.79 -14.51
CA LEU A 183 3.49 -8.10 -13.88
C LEU A 183 2.26 -8.50 -13.05
N ALA A 184 1.69 -7.57 -12.28
CA ALA A 184 0.51 -7.83 -11.46
C ALA A 184 -0.71 -8.28 -12.28
N ALA A 185 -0.92 -7.72 -13.48
CA ALA A 185 -2.01 -8.14 -14.35
C ALA A 185 -1.79 -9.58 -14.87
N LYS A 186 -0.56 -9.92 -15.25
CA LYS A 186 -0.18 -11.26 -15.72
C LYS A 186 -0.37 -12.33 -14.66
N VAL A 187 0.07 -12.04 -13.43
CA VAL A 187 -0.05 -12.96 -12.29
C VAL A 187 -1.52 -13.20 -11.94
N ARG A 188 -2.34 -12.13 -11.86
CA ARG A 188 -3.79 -12.25 -11.64
C ARG A 188 -4.49 -13.09 -12.71
N GLU A 189 -4.07 -12.97 -13.96
CA GLU A 189 -4.64 -13.78 -15.03
C GLU A 189 -4.26 -15.26 -14.91
N CYS A 190 -3.02 -15.56 -14.51
CA CYS A 190 -2.61 -16.93 -14.20
C CYS A 190 -3.45 -17.53 -13.05
N GLU A 191 -3.63 -16.77 -11.97
CA GLU A 191 -4.46 -17.15 -10.82
C GLU A 191 -5.91 -17.42 -11.22
N ARG A 192 -6.51 -16.51 -12.01
CA ARG A 192 -7.90 -16.63 -12.48
C ARG A 192 -8.11 -17.90 -13.30
N ARG A 193 -7.06 -18.39 -13.98
CA ARG A 193 -7.07 -19.62 -14.78
C ARG A 193 -6.64 -20.87 -13.98
N GLY A 194 -6.40 -20.74 -12.68
CA GLY A 194 -6.15 -21.86 -11.77
C GLY A 194 -4.68 -22.26 -11.61
N ALA A 195 -3.73 -21.43 -12.03
CA ALA A 195 -2.31 -21.66 -11.74
C ALA A 195 -2.07 -21.72 -10.22
N VAL A 196 -1.12 -22.55 -9.79
CA VAL A 196 -0.77 -22.72 -8.36
C VAL A 196 0.53 -22.03 -7.97
N ALA A 197 1.34 -21.61 -8.94
CA ALA A 197 2.53 -20.78 -8.75
C ALA A 197 2.96 -20.12 -10.06
N VAL A 198 3.69 -19.00 -9.97
CA VAL A 198 4.26 -18.31 -11.14
C VAL A 198 5.77 -18.13 -11.00
N LEU A 199 6.52 -18.51 -12.03
CA LEU A 199 7.94 -18.24 -12.20
C LEU A 199 8.10 -17.12 -13.25
N VAL A 200 8.90 -16.11 -12.92
CA VAL A 200 9.09 -14.92 -13.75
C VAL A 200 10.54 -14.84 -14.21
N ALA A 201 10.77 -14.75 -15.51
CA ALA A 201 12.10 -14.62 -16.08
C ALA A 201 12.23 -13.39 -16.98
N ASN A 202 13.45 -12.88 -17.16
CA ASN A 202 13.73 -11.95 -18.25
C ASN A 202 14.00 -12.76 -19.53
N PRO A 203 13.46 -12.34 -20.69
CA PRO A 203 13.83 -12.96 -21.96
C PRO A 203 15.26 -12.56 -22.36
N ARG A 204 16.03 -13.48 -22.96
CA ARG A 204 17.26 -13.12 -23.65
C ARG A 204 16.97 -12.32 -24.92
N GLY A 205 17.91 -11.45 -25.31
CA GLY A 205 17.85 -10.68 -26.56
C GLY A 205 17.39 -9.22 -26.44
N LEU A 206 16.76 -8.82 -25.32
CA LEU A 206 16.35 -7.43 -25.07
C LEU A 206 17.47 -6.52 -24.53
N GLY A 207 18.73 -6.97 -24.52
CA GLY A 207 19.86 -6.23 -23.95
C GLY A 207 19.80 -6.07 -22.41
N LEU A 208 18.85 -6.73 -21.75
CA LEU A 208 18.77 -6.81 -20.30
C LEU A 208 19.95 -7.65 -19.79
N ARG A 209 20.79 -7.06 -18.94
CA ARG A 209 21.89 -7.79 -18.29
C ARG A 209 21.38 -8.46 -17.01
N GLY A 210 21.69 -9.74 -16.84
CA GLY A 210 21.45 -10.48 -15.59
C GLY A 210 20.05 -11.10 -15.45
N ASP A 211 19.86 -11.81 -14.34
CA ASP A 211 18.59 -12.48 -13.99
C ASP A 211 17.47 -11.46 -13.68
N ALA A 212 16.22 -11.93 -13.64
CA ALA A 212 15.10 -11.06 -13.28
C ALA A 212 15.28 -10.47 -11.87
N PRO A 213 14.95 -9.19 -11.63
CA PRO A 213 15.43 -8.40 -10.49
C PRO A 213 14.83 -8.77 -9.12
N GLY A 214 14.40 -10.01 -8.90
CA GLY A 214 13.93 -10.44 -7.59
C GLY A 214 14.95 -10.25 -6.47
N ALA A 215 16.25 -10.32 -6.77
CA ALA A 215 17.32 -10.06 -5.81
C ALA A 215 17.26 -8.65 -5.22
N PHE A 216 16.74 -7.66 -5.96
CA PHE A 216 16.58 -6.30 -5.45
C PHE A 216 15.51 -6.21 -4.36
N ALA A 217 14.58 -7.19 -4.28
CA ALA A 217 13.44 -7.15 -3.39
C ALA A 217 13.74 -7.56 -1.93
N TRP A 218 14.81 -8.31 -1.72
CA TRP A 218 15.18 -8.82 -0.40
C TRP A 218 16.45 -8.14 0.08
N PRO A 219 16.46 -7.47 1.25
CA PRO A 219 17.65 -6.78 1.76
C PRO A 219 18.91 -7.66 1.74
N GLU A 220 18.77 -8.93 2.15
CA GLU A 220 19.83 -9.94 2.20
C GLU A 220 20.44 -10.33 0.84
N PHE A 221 19.75 -10.06 -0.27
CA PHE A 221 20.22 -10.37 -1.63
C PHE A 221 20.41 -9.12 -2.51
N SER A 222 20.09 -7.93 -2.02
CA SER A 222 19.99 -6.72 -2.84
C SER A 222 21.29 -5.92 -2.83
N PRO A 223 22.01 -5.81 -3.96
CA PRO A 223 23.17 -4.92 -4.06
C PRO A 223 22.78 -3.45 -3.93
N LEU A 224 21.54 -3.11 -4.31
CA LEU A 224 20.98 -1.77 -4.16
C LEU A 224 20.74 -1.44 -2.68
N TYR A 225 20.24 -2.39 -1.89
CA TYR A 225 20.13 -2.22 -0.43
C TYR A 225 21.49 -1.85 0.16
N ASN A 226 22.55 -2.59 -0.15
CA ASN A 226 23.90 -2.29 0.36
C ASN A 226 24.43 -0.91 -0.07
N GLN A 227 24.00 -0.39 -1.23
CA GLN A 227 24.38 0.94 -1.70
C GLN A 227 23.52 2.07 -1.08
N MET A 228 22.25 1.79 -0.81
CA MET A 228 21.30 2.74 -0.24
C MET A 228 21.35 2.77 1.29
N GLU A 229 21.78 1.69 1.94
CA GLU A 229 21.86 1.55 3.39
C GLU A 229 22.54 2.76 4.06
N PRO A 230 23.70 3.28 3.58
CA PRO A 230 24.31 4.47 4.17
C PRO A 230 23.50 5.77 3.99
N LEU A 231 22.72 5.90 2.91
CA LEU A 231 21.86 7.06 2.65
C LEU A 231 20.57 6.99 3.49
N ILE A 232 19.97 5.81 3.54
CA ILE A 232 18.84 5.49 4.43
C ILE A 232 19.29 5.74 5.88
N GLN A 233 20.50 5.34 6.24
CA GLN A 233 21.09 5.59 7.56
C GLN A 233 21.18 7.07 7.91
N ALA A 234 21.64 7.89 6.95
CA ALA A 234 21.77 9.32 7.16
C ALA A 234 20.41 10.01 7.37
N GLN A 235 19.32 9.47 6.80
CA GLN A 235 17.94 9.89 7.08
C GLN A 235 17.45 9.37 8.44
N VAL A 236 17.76 8.12 8.79
CA VAL A 236 17.42 7.50 10.09
C VAL A 236 17.97 8.32 11.26
N ASP A 237 19.19 8.84 11.14
CA ASP A 237 19.81 9.71 12.15
C ASP A 237 19.10 11.08 12.29
N GLN A 238 18.41 11.56 11.25
CA GLN A 238 17.64 12.82 11.28
C GLN A 238 16.28 12.70 11.97
N ILE A 239 15.67 11.50 11.99
CA ILE A 239 14.33 11.25 12.53
C ILE A 239 14.39 10.76 14.00
N ALA A 240 15.58 10.79 14.62
CA ALA A 240 15.80 10.36 16.01
C ALA A 240 15.38 8.91 16.31
N LEU A 241 15.50 8.02 15.31
CA LEU A 241 15.14 6.60 15.38
C LEU A 241 16.04 5.73 16.28
N GLN A 242 17.06 6.30 16.93
CA GLN A 242 17.81 5.63 18.01
C GLN A 242 16.96 5.33 19.27
N ARG A 243 15.64 5.48 19.17
CA ARG A 243 14.67 5.47 20.26
C ARG A 243 13.52 4.49 20.03
N THR A 244 13.53 3.73 18.92
CA THR A 244 12.71 2.53 18.74
C THR A 244 13.56 1.29 19.06
N ASN A 245 12.95 0.15 19.40
CA ASN A 245 13.69 -1.09 19.71
C ASN A 245 14.18 -1.86 18.47
N PHE A 246 14.00 -1.32 17.26
CA PHE A 246 14.61 -1.89 16.07
C PHE A 246 16.09 -1.56 16.00
N THR A 247 16.89 -2.54 15.60
CA THR A 247 18.23 -2.28 15.14
C THR A 247 18.19 -1.38 13.91
N VAL A 248 19.25 -0.62 13.76
CA VAL A 248 19.50 0.23 12.59
C VAL A 248 19.32 -0.54 11.26
N ALA A 249 19.75 -1.80 11.22
CA ALA A 249 19.63 -2.66 10.05
C ALA A 249 18.17 -3.04 9.75
N GLU A 250 17.35 -3.29 10.77
CA GLU A 250 15.93 -3.63 10.58
C GLU A 250 15.13 -2.44 10.05
N GLN A 251 15.41 -1.22 10.52
CA GLN A 251 14.76 0.00 10.02
C GLN A 251 15.12 0.25 8.55
N ALA A 252 16.40 0.12 8.18
CA ALA A 252 16.82 0.26 6.80
C ALA A 252 16.20 -0.81 5.90
N ALA A 253 16.15 -2.06 6.37
CA ALA A 253 15.49 -3.16 5.67
C ALA A 253 13.98 -2.92 5.50
N GLN A 254 13.30 -2.39 6.53
CA GLN A 254 11.87 -2.12 6.51
C GLN A 254 11.52 -0.93 5.61
N ALA A 255 12.30 0.15 5.63
CA ALA A 255 12.16 1.26 4.69
C ALA A 255 12.40 0.80 3.24
N PHE A 256 13.43 -0.02 3.04
CA PHE A 256 13.74 -0.59 1.72
C PHE A 256 12.64 -1.52 1.20
N MET A 257 12.07 -2.37 2.07
CA MET A 257 10.90 -3.18 1.73
C MET A 257 9.63 -2.33 1.55
N GLY A 258 9.46 -1.27 2.33
CA GLY A 258 8.33 -0.34 2.27
C GLY A 258 8.22 0.31 0.89
N ILE A 259 9.33 0.79 0.33
CA ILE A 259 9.42 1.31 -1.04
C ILE A 259 8.89 0.29 -2.07
N GLN A 260 9.16 -0.99 -1.85
CA GLN A 260 8.74 -2.07 -2.76
C GLN A 260 7.29 -2.52 -2.54
N LEU A 261 6.75 -2.28 -1.35
CA LEU A 261 5.34 -2.55 -1.02
C LEU A 261 4.40 -1.45 -1.52
N LEU A 262 4.90 -0.31 -2.02
CA LEU A 262 4.11 0.75 -2.67
C LEU A 262 3.48 0.31 -4.01
N SER A 263 3.83 -0.86 -4.54
CA SER A 263 3.15 -1.50 -5.68
C SER A 263 2.98 -2.99 -5.43
N PRO A 264 2.03 -3.38 -4.54
CA PRO A 264 1.90 -4.78 -4.18
C PRO A 264 1.40 -5.61 -5.37
N LEU A 265 2.00 -6.79 -5.55
CA LEU A 265 1.60 -7.73 -6.61
C LEU A 265 0.14 -8.21 -6.43
N GLY A 266 -0.34 -8.25 -5.18
CA GLY A 266 -1.70 -8.62 -4.81
C GLY A 266 -2.03 -10.09 -5.15
N SER A 267 -1.02 -10.96 -5.05
CA SER A 267 -1.11 -12.36 -5.48
C SER A 267 -1.53 -13.28 -4.33
N ALA A 268 -2.38 -14.27 -4.63
CA ALA A 268 -2.79 -15.33 -3.72
C ALA A 268 -1.97 -16.64 -3.88
N ILE A 269 -1.11 -16.71 -4.89
CA ILE A 269 -0.23 -17.87 -5.17
C ILE A 269 1.24 -17.47 -5.07
N PRO A 270 2.16 -18.39 -4.75
CA PRO A 270 3.58 -18.07 -4.68
C PRO A 270 4.13 -17.63 -6.05
N VAL A 271 4.92 -16.55 -6.04
CA VAL A 271 5.60 -16.00 -7.23
C VAL A 271 7.09 -15.89 -6.97
N ALA A 272 7.93 -16.27 -7.94
CA ALA A 272 9.38 -16.13 -7.84
C ALA A 272 10.02 -15.70 -9.15
N TYR A 273 11.02 -14.82 -9.05
CA TYR A 273 11.92 -14.50 -10.15
C TYR A 273 12.95 -15.61 -10.30
N VAL A 274 13.23 -16.06 -11.52
CA VAL A 274 14.15 -17.17 -11.78
C VAL A 274 15.31 -16.74 -12.68
N SER A 275 16.43 -17.42 -12.50
CA SER A 275 17.64 -17.20 -13.28
C SER A 275 17.55 -17.79 -14.67
N GLN A 276 18.46 -17.37 -15.53
CA GLN A 276 18.58 -17.93 -16.87
C GLN A 276 18.88 -19.43 -16.86
N LYS A 277 19.54 -19.96 -15.81
CA LYS A 277 19.79 -21.39 -15.64
C LYS A 277 18.47 -22.18 -15.53
N VAL A 278 17.47 -21.62 -14.85
CA VAL A 278 16.12 -22.21 -14.77
C VAL A 278 15.45 -22.18 -16.14
N VAL A 279 15.51 -21.04 -16.84
CA VAL A 279 14.93 -20.88 -18.20
C VAL A 279 15.54 -21.90 -19.17
N ASP A 280 16.88 -22.02 -19.19
CA ASP A 280 17.58 -22.96 -20.05
C ASP A 280 17.13 -24.40 -19.81
N ARG A 281 16.92 -24.77 -18.55
CA ARG A 281 16.45 -26.10 -18.19
C ARG A 281 15.03 -26.38 -18.69
N VAL A 282 14.15 -25.38 -18.61
CA VAL A 282 12.76 -25.44 -19.07
C VAL A 282 12.68 -25.54 -20.58
N PHE A 283 13.37 -24.65 -21.29
CA PHE A 283 13.37 -24.63 -22.77
C PHE A 283 14.03 -25.88 -23.36
N ALA A 284 15.14 -26.36 -22.76
CA ALA A 284 15.78 -27.61 -23.19
C ALA A 284 14.85 -28.82 -23.05
N SER A 285 13.95 -28.85 -22.06
CA SER A 285 12.98 -29.95 -21.90
C SER A 285 11.97 -30.06 -23.05
N ALA A 286 11.75 -28.96 -23.76
CA ALA A 286 10.89 -28.88 -24.93
C ALA A 286 11.68 -28.87 -26.25
N GLY A 287 13.01 -29.02 -26.20
CA GLY A 287 13.87 -28.94 -27.40
C GLY A 287 13.90 -27.55 -28.04
N ARG A 288 13.64 -26.48 -27.26
CA ARG A 288 13.62 -25.09 -27.72
C ARG A 288 14.73 -24.26 -27.08
N ARG A 289 14.93 -23.05 -27.59
CA ARG A 289 15.77 -22.00 -26.98
C ARG A 289 14.95 -20.72 -26.84
N ASP A 290 15.15 -20.02 -25.73
CA ASP A 290 14.42 -18.81 -25.41
C ASP A 290 14.72 -17.66 -26.38
N GLU A 291 15.99 -17.45 -26.76
CA GLU A 291 16.36 -16.45 -27.77
C GLU A 291 15.70 -16.67 -29.13
N GLU A 292 15.49 -17.93 -29.52
CA GLU A 292 14.79 -18.28 -30.76
C GLU A 292 13.31 -17.97 -30.64
N TRP A 293 12.70 -18.35 -29.52
CA TRP A 293 11.31 -18.06 -29.24
C TRP A 293 11.03 -16.56 -29.25
N VAL A 294 11.87 -15.74 -28.59
CA VAL A 294 11.72 -14.28 -28.57
C VAL A 294 11.76 -13.71 -29.99
N ARG A 295 12.71 -14.15 -30.82
CA ARG A 295 12.80 -13.72 -32.23
C ARG A 295 11.57 -14.13 -33.04
N GLU A 296 11.04 -15.33 -32.83
CA GLU A 296 9.84 -15.83 -33.51
C GLU A 296 8.60 -15.02 -33.13
N VAL A 297 8.42 -14.72 -31.84
CA VAL A 297 7.30 -13.92 -31.33
C VAL A 297 7.40 -12.48 -31.78
N ASP A 298 8.59 -11.88 -31.74
CA ASP A 298 8.80 -10.51 -32.21
C ASP A 298 8.60 -10.40 -33.74
N ALA A 299 8.91 -11.45 -34.51
CA ALA A 299 8.69 -11.45 -35.95
C ALA A 299 7.22 -11.71 -36.35
N SER A 300 6.53 -12.60 -35.63
CA SER A 300 5.16 -13.01 -35.95
C SER A 300 4.09 -12.12 -35.30
N GLY A 301 4.41 -11.49 -34.18
CA GLY A 301 3.44 -10.77 -33.34
C GLY A 301 2.44 -11.68 -32.63
N VAL A 302 2.71 -12.98 -32.56
CA VAL A 302 1.85 -13.99 -31.91
C VAL A 302 2.61 -14.64 -30.78
N GLY A 303 2.04 -14.63 -29.58
CA GLY A 303 2.57 -15.34 -28.42
C GLY A 303 2.14 -16.80 -28.45
N GLU A 304 3.10 -17.71 -28.34
CA GLU A 304 2.81 -19.15 -28.25
C GLU A 304 3.53 -19.77 -27.05
N GLY A 305 2.78 -19.98 -25.98
CA GLY A 305 3.23 -20.81 -24.87
C GLY A 305 3.22 -22.30 -25.21
N PHE A 306 3.83 -23.12 -24.36
CA PHE A 306 3.92 -24.57 -24.57
C PHE A 306 3.98 -25.34 -23.24
N GLU A 307 3.45 -26.56 -23.27
CA GLU A 307 3.59 -27.53 -22.17
C GLU A 307 5.03 -28.05 -22.10
N THR A 308 5.51 -28.33 -20.89
CA THR A 308 6.82 -28.96 -20.68
C THR A 308 6.67 -30.38 -20.17
N LEU A 309 7.77 -31.15 -20.19
CA LEU A 309 7.83 -32.45 -19.53
C LEU A 309 8.18 -32.36 -18.04
N LEU A 310 8.20 -31.15 -17.49
CA LEU A 310 8.68 -30.88 -16.14
C LEU A 310 7.52 -30.76 -15.15
N THR A 311 7.77 -31.21 -13.93
CA THR A 311 7.05 -30.80 -12.73
C THR A 311 7.92 -29.80 -11.99
N ALA A 312 7.33 -28.72 -11.52
CA ALA A 312 8.01 -27.74 -10.69
C ALA A 312 7.41 -27.78 -9.28
N ARG A 313 8.28 -27.69 -8.27
CA ARG A 313 7.89 -27.40 -6.89
C ARG A 313 8.59 -26.14 -6.41
N LEU A 314 7.79 -25.15 -6.05
CA LEU A 314 8.24 -23.91 -5.42
C LEU A 314 7.80 -23.94 -3.96
N ALA A 315 8.75 -24.19 -3.06
CA ALA A 315 8.54 -24.10 -1.63
C ALA A 315 9.18 -22.79 -1.15
N ILE A 316 8.37 -21.86 -0.66
CA ILE A 316 8.81 -20.60 -0.04
C ILE A 316 8.54 -20.69 1.45
N ARG A 317 9.58 -20.39 2.23
CA ARG A 317 9.50 -20.28 3.68
C ARG A 317 10.18 -18.98 4.09
N THR A 318 9.48 -18.21 4.90
CA THR A 318 10.10 -17.10 5.63
C THR A 318 10.48 -17.59 7.01
N ALA A 319 11.55 -17.02 7.58
CA ALA A 319 11.85 -17.22 8.98
C ALA A 319 10.63 -16.80 9.84
N PRO A 320 10.43 -17.42 11.02
CA PRO A 320 9.38 -16.98 11.94
C PRO A 320 9.52 -15.50 12.23
N VAL A 321 8.42 -14.77 12.06
CA VAL A 321 8.39 -13.35 12.42
C VAL A 321 8.29 -13.28 13.93
N GLU A 322 9.27 -12.65 14.59
CA GLU A 322 9.27 -12.52 16.05
C GLU A 322 8.12 -11.63 16.56
N ARG A 323 7.65 -10.68 15.72
CA ARG A 323 6.57 -9.73 16.05
C ARG A 323 5.52 -9.62 14.94
N GLN A 324 4.25 -9.57 15.32
CA GLN A 324 3.13 -9.42 14.38
C GLN A 324 2.28 -8.20 14.73
N GLY A 325 2.30 -7.19 13.86
CA GLY A 325 1.38 -6.06 13.91
C GLY A 325 -0.01 -6.46 13.44
N ARG A 326 -1.03 -5.68 13.81
CA ARG A 326 -2.43 -5.98 13.47
C ARG A 326 -3.20 -4.70 13.17
N ASN A 327 -3.64 -4.51 11.94
CA ASN A 327 -4.66 -3.48 11.71
C ASN A 327 -5.98 -3.93 12.34
N VAL A 328 -6.74 -3.00 12.90
CA VAL A 328 -8.10 -3.26 13.41
C VAL A 328 -9.10 -2.58 12.50
N VAL A 329 -9.96 -3.36 11.83
CA VAL A 329 -10.84 -2.89 10.76
C VAL A 329 -12.30 -3.14 11.11
N GLY A 330 -13.15 -2.13 10.97
CA GLY A 330 -14.61 -2.22 11.12
C GLY A 330 -15.34 -1.54 9.96
N LEU A 331 -16.34 -2.22 9.40
CA LEU A 331 -17.15 -1.78 8.28
C LEU A 331 -18.50 -1.25 8.76
N TRP A 332 -18.92 -0.11 8.24
CA TRP A 332 -20.30 0.38 8.37
C TRP A 332 -20.95 0.44 6.99
N ARG A 333 -21.82 -0.53 6.71
CA ARG A 333 -22.40 -0.74 5.38
C ARG A 333 -23.22 0.46 4.90
N GLY A 334 -22.94 0.89 3.68
CA GLY A 334 -23.66 1.96 3.00
C GLY A 334 -25.14 1.66 2.78
N SER A 335 -25.96 2.70 2.76
CA SER A 335 -27.43 2.60 2.62
C SER A 335 -27.90 2.42 1.17
N ASP A 336 -27.08 2.76 0.19
CA ASP A 336 -27.44 2.73 -1.22
C ASP A 336 -26.87 1.49 -1.90
N ALA A 337 -27.73 0.63 -2.45
CA ALA A 337 -27.32 -0.60 -3.12
C ALA A 337 -26.36 -0.34 -4.29
N ALA A 338 -26.46 0.81 -4.98
CA ALA A 338 -25.60 1.16 -6.11
C ALA A 338 -24.19 1.58 -5.67
N HIS A 339 -24.02 2.11 -4.45
CA HIS A 339 -22.76 2.69 -3.97
C HIS A 339 -22.18 1.93 -2.76
N SER A 340 -22.93 1.00 -2.16
CA SER A 340 -22.50 0.26 -0.96
C SER A 340 -21.30 -0.67 -1.18
N SER A 341 -20.91 -0.92 -2.44
CA SER A 341 -19.67 -1.61 -2.82
C SER A 341 -18.47 -0.69 -3.01
N GLU A 342 -18.64 0.62 -2.89
CA GLU A 342 -17.58 1.63 -2.85
C GLU A 342 -17.30 2.03 -1.40
N TYR A 343 -16.06 2.41 -1.11
CA TYR A 343 -15.56 2.60 0.24
C TYR A 343 -15.06 4.02 0.48
N VAL A 344 -15.32 4.58 1.66
CA VAL A 344 -14.55 5.70 2.21
C VAL A 344 -13.80 5.20 3.43
N VAL A 345 -12.48 5.23 3.37
CA VAL A 345 -11.60 4.76 4.44
C VAL A 345 -11.38 5.91 5.43
N VAL A 346 -11.49 5.62 6.72
CA VAL A 346 -11.18 6.52 7.83
C VAL A 346 -10.07 5.89 8.65
N GLY A 347 -8.91 6.53 8.66
CA GLY A 347 -7.67 5.99 9.24
C GLY A 347 -7.18 6.78 10.45
N ALA A 348 -6.53 6.05 11.36
CA ALA A 348 -5.59 6.58 12.36
C ALA A 348 -4.70 5.42 12.83
N HIS A 349 -3.41 5.62 13.02
CA HIS A 349 -2.58 4.59 13.67
C HIS A 349 -2.80 4.54 15.18
N TYR A 350 -2.52 3.37 15.78
CA TYR A 350 -2.65 3.14 17.23
C TYR A 350 -1.40 2.55 17.88
N ASP A 351 -0.39 2.13 17.11
CA ASP A 351 0.93 1.74 17.60
C ASP A 351 1.77 2.95 18.01
N HIS A 352 2.68 2.80 18.95
CA HIS A 352 3.65 3.86 19.25
C HIS A 352 5.01 3.21 19.55
N VAL A 353 6.02 3.97 19.98
CA VAL A 353 7.41 3.49 19.99
C VAL A 353 7.83 2.64 21.21
N GLY A 354 6.93 2.41 22.18
CA GLY A 354 7.20 1.52 23.31
C GLY A 354 7.98 2.14 24.47
N ARG A 355 9.19 1.63 24.73
CA ARG A 355 10.05 2.02 25.85
C ARG A 355 11.45 2.38 25.38
N ASN A 356 12.07 3.37 26.01
CA ASN A 356 13.50 3.63 25.78
C ASN A 356 14.40 2.62 26.51
N PRO A 357 15.72 2.61 26.25
CA PRO A 357 16.67 1.72 26.93
C PRO A 357 16.75 1.89 28.46
N ALA A 358 16.31 3.02 29.00
CA ALA A 358 16.22 3.26 30.45
C ALA A 358 14.93 2.67 31.07
N GLY A 359 14.01 2.15 30.25
CA GLY A 359 12.75 1.55 30.67
C GLY A 359 11.58 2.54 30.79
N GLU A 360 11.79 3.83 30.47
CA GLU A 360 10.74 4.84 30.46
C GLU A 360 9.74 4.54 29.34
N ILE A 361 8.46 4.66 29.64
CA ILE A 361 7.37 4.40 28.71
C ILE A 361 7.13 5.66 27.88
N TRP A 362 6.96 5.46 26.58
CA TRP A 362 6.59 6.50 25.64
C TRP A 362 5.11 6.31 25.40
N ASN A 363 4.30 7.14 26.05
CA ASN A 363 2.87 6.88 26.13
C ASN A 363 2.12 7.25 24.86
N GLY A 364 2.64 8.16 24.05
CA GLY A 364 2.04 8.55 22.77
C GLY A 364 0.61 9.04 22.90
N ALA A 365 0.42 10.14 23.61
CA ALA A 365 -0.89 10.70 23.88
C ALA A 365 -1.44 11.50 22.70
N ASP A 366 -0.62 12.38 22.13
CA ASP A 366 -0.99 13.06 20.89
C ASP A 366 -0.62 12.22 19.68
N ASP A 367 0.63 11.76 19.67
CA ASP A 367 1.18 10.83 18.70
C ASP A 367 1.15 9.44 19.31
N ASN A 368 0.05 8.70 19.25
CA ASN A 368 -1.07 8.85 18.31
C ASN A 368 -2.45 8.68 18.96
N GLY A 369 -2.49 8.64 20.30
CA GLY A 369 -3.71 8.36 21.06
C GLY A 369 -4.86 9.31 20.67
N SER A 370 -4.54 10.54 20.28
CA SER A 370 -5.52 11.54 19.84
C SER A 370 -6.22 11.13 18.54
N GLY A 371 -5.47 10.76 17.49
CA GLY A 371 -6.03 10.30 16.21
C GLY A 371 -6.95 9.09 16.38
N THR A 372 -6.48 8.06 17.10
CA THR A 372 -7.27 6.85 17.39
C THR A 372 -8.52 7.15 18.21
N ALA A 373 -8.45 8.07 19.20
CA ALA A 373 -9.63 8.46 19.96
C ALA A 373 -10.67 9.19 19.10
N VAL A 374 -10.24 10.03 18.15
CA VAL A 374 -11.15 10.67 17.18
C VAL A 374 -11.76 9.62 16.25
N LEU A 375 -11.00 8.65 15.75
CA LEU A 375 -11.50 7.54 14.93
C LEU A 375 -12.65 6.79 15.64
N LEU A 376 -12.46 6.42 16.91
CA LEU A 376 -13.48 5.76 17.72
C LEU A 376 -14.71 6.65 17.92
N GLY A 377 -14.52 7.94 18.22
CA GLY A 377 -15.61 8.91 18.36
C GLY A 377 -16.39 9.13 17.06
N MET A 378 -15.72 9.10 15.90
CA MET A 378 -16.36 9.17 14.60
C MET A 378 -17.21 7.93 14.31
N ALA A 379 -16.70 6.73 14.60
CA ALA A 379 -17.46 5.49 14.45
C ALA A 379 -18.74 5.53 15.31
N GLU A 380 -18.65 5.98 16.56
CA GLU A 380 -19.83 6.19 17.43
C GLU A 380 -20.82 7.20 16.83
N SER A 381 -20.32 8.34 16.34
CA SER A 381 -21.15 9.38 15.73
C SER A 381 -21.90 8.90 14.48
N PHE A 382 -21.25 8.12 13.60
CA PHE A 382 -21.87 7.57 12.40
C PHE A 382 -22.90 6.47 12.71
N VAL A 383 -22.67 5.64 13.72
CA VAL A 383 -23.64 4.62 14.15
C VAL A 383 -24.86 5.25 14.81
N ALA A 384 -24.68 6.36 15.54
CA ALA A 384 -25.78 7.10 16.17
C ALA A 384 -26.60 7.94 15.18
N ASP A 385 -26.09 8.18 13.96
CA ASP A 385 -26.80 8.97 12.95
C ASP A 385 -27.91 8.14 12.27
N PRO A 386 -29.19 8.57 12.32
CA PRO A 386 -30.25 7.89 11.59
C PRO A 386 -30.04 7.90 10.07
N LYS A 387 -29.29 8.87 9.54
CA LYS A 387 -28.97 8.98 8.12
C LYS A 387 -27.67 8.26 7.82
N ARG A 388 -27.77 6.99 7.40
CA ARG A 388 -26.61 6.22 6.92
C ARG A 388 -26.08 6.76 5.58
N PRO A 389 -24.75 6.93 5.42
CA PRO A 389 -24.15 7.33 4.15
C PRO A 389 -24.42 6.34 3.01
N ARG A 390 -24.31 6.80 1.77
CA ARG A 390 -24.54 5.93 0.59
C ARG A 390 -23.46 4.86 0.42
N ARG A 391 -22.18 5.26 0.51
CA ARG A 391 -21.02 4.36 0.47
C ARG A 391 -20.78 3.67 1.80
N THR A 392 -20.09 2.54 1.74
CA THR A 392 -19.63 1.85 2.96
C THR A 392 -18.46 2.60 3.58
N LEU A 393 -18.49 2.79 4.89
CA LEU A 393 -17.36 3.36 5.63
C LEU A 393 -16.47 2.23 6.14
N VAL A 394 -15.16 2.43 6.06
CA VAL A 394 -14.14 1.50 6.57
C VAL A 394 -13.33 2.24 7.63
N PHE A 395 -13.59 1.94 8.90
CA PHE A 395 -12.80 2.47 10.01
C PHE A 395 -11.60 1.55 10.24
N VAL A 396 -10.39 2.11 10.18
CA VAL A 396 -9.15 1.35 10.36
C VAL A 396 -8.27 2.02 11.40
N ALA A 397 -7.94 1.26 12.45
CA ALA A 397 -6.83 1.59 13.33
C ALA A 397 -5.58 0.88 12.81
N PHE A 398 -4.62 1.63 12.28
CA PHE A 398 -3.39 1.07 11.69
C PHE A 398 -2.35 0.74 12.77
N SER A 399 -1.56 -0.30 12.50
CA SER A 399 -0.42 -0.74 13.31
C SER A 399 0.86 -0.58 12.48
N GLY A 400 2.04 -0.45 13.08
CA GLY A 400 3.31 -0.32 12.37
C GLY A 400 3.46 0.95 11.54
N GLU A 401 2.77 2.04 11.89
CA GLU A 401 2.96 3.34 11.25
C GLU A 401 4.33 3.91 11.61
N GLU A 402 4.73 3.79 12.88
CA GLU A 402 6.01 4.23 13.45
C GLU A 402 7.22 3.50 12.85
N GLU A 403 6.94 2.40 12.16
CA GLU A 403 7.90 1.57 11.45
C GLU A 403 7.94 1.88 9.95
N GLY A 404 7.28 2.96 9.51
CA GLY A 404 7.22 3.39 8.12
C GLY A 404 5.95 2.95 7.40
N LEU A 405 4.77 3.25 7.97
CA LEU A 405 3.46 3.11 7.33
C LEU A 405 3.13 1.65 6.92
N VAL A 406 3.66 0.68 7.68
CA VAL A 406 3.58 -0.74 7.32
C VAL A 406 2.15 -1.24 7.37
N GLY A 407 1.36 -0.82 8.37
CA GLY A 407 -0.05 -1.17 8.49
C GLY A 407 -0.86 -0.74 7.27
N ALA A 408 -0.79 0.53 6.88
CA ALA A 408 -1.50 1.04 5.71
C ALA A 408 -1.07 0.36 4.41
N SER A 409 0.23 0.15 4.23
CA SER A 409 0.76 -0.57 3.06
C SER A 409 0.26 -2.02 3.01
N ARG A 410 0.21 -2.70 4.16
CA ARG A 410 -0.31 -4.07 4.27
C ARG A 410 -1.81 -4.15 4.06
N PHE A 411 -2.57 -3.14 4.48
CA PHE A 411 -4.01 -3.07 4.24
C PHE A 411 -4.33 -3.12 2.74
N LEU A 412 -3.60 -2.33 1.93
CA LEU A 412 -3.74 -2.32 0.47
C LEU A 412 -3.24 -3.63 -0.14
N ALA A 413 -2.05 -4.09 0.26
CA ALA A 413 -1.44 -5.31 -0.28
C ALA A 413 -2.26 -6.59 -0.01
N GLN A 414 -2.91 -6.67 1.15
CA GLN A 414 -3.78 -7.80 1.52
C GLN A 414 -5.16 -7.69 0.89
N ASN A 415 -5.46 -6.60 0.17
CA ASN A 415 -6.74 -6.35 -0.48
C ASN A 415 -7.92 -6.47 0.51
N VAL A 416 -7.76 -5.91 1.72
CA VAL A 416 -8.78 -5.99 2.80
C VAL A 416 -10.14 -5.48 2.31
N VAL A 417 -10.10 -4.41 1.51
CA VAL A 417 -11.15 -4.05 0.57
C VAL A 417 -10.51 -3.77 -0.79
N PRO A 418 -11.22 -4.01 -1.91
CA PRO A 418 -10.72 -3.69 -3.26
C PRO A 418 -10.27 -2.24 -3.39
N GLU A 419 -8.96 -2.04 -3.60
CA GLU A 419 -8.31 -0.73 -3.78
C GLU A 419 -9.03 0.13 -4.82
N GLU A 420 -9.38 -0.47 -5.97
CA GLU A 420 -10.04 0.22 -7.08
C GLU A 420 -11.46 0.70 -6.75
N ARG A 421 -12.00 0.31 -5.59
CA ARG A 421 -13.32 0.73 -5.09
C ARG A 421 -13.23 1.70 -3.92
N ILE A 422 -12.03 2.12 -3.53
CA ILE A 422 -11.84 3.13 -2.49
C ILE A 422 -12.04 4.51 -3.12
N ALA A 423 -13.13 5.17 -2.77
CA ALA A 423 -13.50 6.47 -3.29
C ALA A 423 -12.65 7.60 -2.69
N ALA A 424 -12.28 7.50 -1.42
CA ALA A 424 -11.39 8.43 -0.74
C ALA A 424 -10.87 7.83 0.58
N MET A 425 -9.78 8.38 1.09
CA MET A 425 -9.23 8.08 2.42
C MET A 425 -9.06 9.37 3.23
N VAL A 426 -9.58 9.37 4.46
CA VAL A 426 -9.45 10.47 5.42
C VAL A 426 -8.65 9.96 6.61
N ASN A 427 -7.47 10.52 6.84
CA ASN A 427 -6.57 10.11 7.92
C ASN A 427 -6.54 11.16 9.03
N MET A 428 -6.33 10.72 10.27
CA MET A 428 -6.03 11.59 11.41
C MET A 428 -4.89 11.04 12.24
N ASP A 429 -3.97 11.92 12.60
CA ASP A 429 -2.87 11.66 13.52
C ASP A 429 -2.45 13.01 14.14
N MET A 430 -1.97 12.98 15.39
CA MET A 430 -1.53 14.16 16.15
C MET A 430 -2.53 15.32 16.08
N VAL A 431 -3.78 15.07 16.47
CA VAL A 431 -4.90 16.04 16.41
C VAL A 431 -5.27 16.64 17.77
N GLY A 432 -4.43 16.42 18.78
CA GLY A 432 -4.63 16.82 20.17
C GLY A 432 -3.79 18.03 20.60
N ARG A 433 -2.75 18.45 19.87
CA ARG A 433 -1.92 19.61 20.22
C ARG A 433 -1.80 20.65 19.11
N SER A 434 -2.79 21.52 19.05
CA SER A 434 -2.81 22.63 18.11
C SER A 434 -2.24 23.93 18.69
N ILE A 435 -1.48 24.66 17.88
CA ILE A 435 -1.13 26.07 18.11
C ILE A 435 -2.14 26.94 17.37
N ASN A 436 -2.74 27.92 18.07
CA ASN A 436 -3.73 28.85 17.50
C ASN A 436 -4.95 28.16 16.85
N ARG A 437 -5.30 26.95 17.29
CA ARG A 437 -6.39 26.15 16.70
C ARG A 437 -6.17 25.88 15.20
N ALA A 438 -4.92 25.89 14.74
CA ALA A 438 -4.52 25.47 13.41
C ALA A 438 -4.63 23.95 13.25
N VAL A 439 -5.12 23.52 12.09
CA VAL A 439 -5.11 22.14 11.64
C VAL A 439 -4.63 22.11 10.20
N HIS A 440 -3.65 21.26 9.94
CA HIS A 440 -3.14 21.00 8.61
C HIS A 440 -4.13 20.08 7.89
N ALA A 441 -4.50 20.45 6.67
CA ALA A 441 -5.31 19.64 5.76
C ALA A 441 -4.43 19.24 4.57
N ILE A 442 -3.59 18.25 4.82
CA ILE A 442 -2.56 17.75 3.90
C ILE A 442 -3.21 16.84 2.87
N GLY A 443 -2.74 16.87 1.63
CA GLY A 443 -3.25 15.99 0.58
C GLY A 443 -4.46 16.50 -0.20
N THR A 444 -4.94 17.72 0.06
CA THR A 444 -6.11 18.29 -0.63
C THR A 444 -5.93 18.52 -2.13
N SER A 445 -4.70 18.49 -2.66
CA SER A 445 -4.43 18.52 -4.10
C SER A 445 -4.54 17.14 -4.77
N SER A 446 -4.84 16.08 -4.02
CA SER A 446 -5.09 14.72 -4.55
C SER A 446 -6.40 14.60 -5.33
N SER A 447 -7.28 15.60 -5.26
CA SER A 447 -8.50 15.69 -6.07
C SER A 447 -8.92 17.16 -6.23
N PRO A 448 -9.46 17.56 -7.40
CA PRO A 448 -10.03 18.90 -7.58
C PRO A 448 -11.13 19.25 -6.55
N ALA A 449 -11.80 18.24 -5.99
CA ALA A 449 -12.91 18.43 -5.06
C ALA A 449 -12.49 18.56 -3.59
N MET A 450 -11.30 18.05 -3.21
CA MET A 450 -10.99 17.77 -1.80
C MET A 450 -10.91 19.04 -0.96
N ARG A 451 -10.20 20.07 -1.44
CA ARG A 451 -10.11 21.36 -0.72
C ARG A 451 -11.48 21.99 -0.46
N ALA A 452 -12.35 22.00 -1.48
CA ALA A 452 -13.70 22.55 -1.34
C ALA A 452 -14.56 21.75 -0.34
N VAL A 453 -14.37 20.43 -0.25
CA VAL A 453 -14.98 19.59 0.78
C VAL A 453 -14.53 20.02 2.17
N VAL A 454 -13.22 20.17 2.39
CA VAL A 454 -12.63 20.56 3.69
C VAL A 454 -13.15 21.95 4.11
N GLU A 455 -13.03 22.95 3.23
CA GLU A 455 -13.47 24.33 3.52
C GLU A 455 -14.96 24.40 3.86
N ARG A 456 -15.80 23.65 3.12
CA ARG A 456 -17.25 23.59 3.41
C ARG A 456 -17.52 22.94 4.76
N CYS A 457 -16.81 21.88 5.09
CA CYS A 457 -17.01 21.12 6.33
C CYS A 457 -16.51 21.87 7.57
N ALA A 458 -15.51 22.75 7.39
CA ALA A 458 -14.96 23.60 8.43
C ALA A 458 -15.86 24.79 8.81
N LYS A 459 -16.85 25.15 7.98
CA LYS A 459 -17.73 26.30 8.27
C LYS A 459 -18.38 26.18 9.65
N GLY A 460 -18.25 27.26 10.43
CA GLY A 460 -18.77 27.35 11.80
C GLY A 460 -17.94 26.62 12.85
N LEU A 461 -16.81 26.02 12.49
CA LEU A 461 -15.81 25.53 13.45
C LEU A 461 -14.76 26.63 13.65
N ASP A 462 -14.39 26.86 14.90
CA ASP A 462 -13.28 27.74 15.25
C ASP A 462 -11.96 26.99 15.02
N LEU A 463 -11.55 26.91 13.75
CA LEU A 463 -10.34 26.25 13.27
C LEU A 463 -9.67 27.12 12.20
N TYR A 464 -8.35 27.19 12.24
CA TYR A 464 -7.54 27.73 11.16
C TYR A 464 -7.08 26.56 10.26
N LEU A 465 -7.42 26.60 8.98
CA LEU A 465 -7.04 25.55 8.03
C LEU A 465 -5.71 25.92 7.37
N ASP A 466 -4.70 25.09 7.59
CA ASP A 466 -3.41 25.19 6.94
C ASP A 466 -3.34 24.18 5.78
N TYR A 467 -2.96 24.64 4.59
CA TYR A 467 -2.77 23.82 3.39
C TYR A 467 -1.34 23.87 2.87
N GLU A 468 -0.45 24.59 3.56
CA GLU A 468 0.93 24.84 3.14
C GLU A 468 1.90 23.82 3.76
N SER A 469 1.52 23.18 4.87
CA SER A 469 2.33 22.18 5.60
C SER A 469 2.42 20.79 4.91
N GLU A 470 2.59 20.78 3.59
CA GLU A 470 2.65 19.56 2.76
C GLU A 470 3.99 18.81 2.90
N GLU A 471 4.96 19.35 3.66
CA GLU A 471 6.18 18.64 4.06
C GLU A 471 5.92 17.41 4.93
N PHE A 472 4.75 17.32 5.58
CA PHE A 472 4.32 16.17 6.38
C PHE A 472 3.58 15.09 5.56
N PHE A 473 3.46 15.26 4.25
CA PHE A 473 2.64 14.39 3.40
C PHE A 473 3.02 12.90 3.49
N ASP A 474 4.31 12.56 3.47
CA ASP A 474 4.79 11.17 3.47
C ASP A 474 4.97 10.59 4.88
N ARG A 475 4.40 11.24 5.90
CA ARG A 475 4.65 10.93 7.32
C ARG A 475 3.45 10.33 8.05
N SER A 476 2.43 9.86 7.33
CA SER A 476 1.31 9.12 7.96
C SER A 476 0.56 8.26 6.93
N ASP A 477 -0.38 7.46 7.43
CA ASP A 477 -1.03 6.34 6.73
C ASP A 477 -1.77 6.71 5.43
N GLN A 478 -2.03 7.99 5.15
CA GLN A 478 -2.60 8.40 3.87
C GLN A 478 -1.66 8.20 2.68
N ALA A 479 -0.35 8.23 2.90
CA ALA A 479 0.60 8.27 1.80
C ALA A 479 0.51 7.01 0.91
N PRO A 480 0.47 5.78 1.45
CA PRO A 480 0.25 4.57 0.65
C PRO A 480 -1.02 4.63 -0.22
N PHE A 481 -2.13 5.19 0.31
CA PHE A 481 -3.37 5.33 -0.44
C PHE A 481 -3.24 6.33 -1.60
N TYR A 482 -2.52 7.43 -1.39
CA TYR A 482 -2.22 8.37 -2.46
C TYR A 482 -1.40 7.73 -3.58
N TYR A 483 -0.37 6.96 -3.22
CA TYR A 483 0.47 6.24 -4.19
C TYR A 483 -0.31 5.16 -4.95
N ALA A 484 -1.37 4.61 -4.35
CA ALA A 484 -2.35 3.74 -4.98
C ALA A 484 -3.40 4.49 -5.84
N GLY A 485 -3.29 5.80 -6.02
CA GLY A 485 -4.23 6.59 -6.83
C GLY A 485 -5.57 6.86 -6.14
N VAL A 486 -5.63 6.81 -4.81
CA VAL A 486 -6.82 7.14 -4.03
C VAL A 486 -6.76 8.63 -3.62
N PRO A 487 -7.85 9.40 -3.77
CA PRO A 487 -7.95 10.74 -3.19
C PRO A 487 -7.84 10.71 -1.67
N VAL A 488 -6.95 11.52 -1.11
CA VAL A 488 -6.67 11.55 0.33
C VAL A 488 -6.81 12.94 0.94
N VAL A 489 -7.13 12.98 2.23
CA VAL A 489 -6.86 14.15 3.08
C VAL A 489 -6.41 13.67 4.46
N PHE A 490 -5.40 14.33 5.00
CA PHE A 490 -4.81 14.04 6.29
C PHE A 490 -4.92 15.26 7.20
N PHE A 491 -5.49 15.05 8.39
CA PHE A 491 -5.58 16.07 9.43
C PHE A 491 -4.53 15.86 10.52
N ASN A 492 -3.71 16.89 10.75
CA ASN A 492 -2.59 16.92 11.69
C ASN A 492 -2.48 18.31 12.34
N THR A 493 -1.88 18.42 13.53
CA THR A 493 -1.59 19.69 14.20
C THR A 493 -0.10 20.03 14.36
N SER A 494 0.77 19.32 13.63
CA SER A 494 2.24 19.48 13.59
C SER A 494 2.96 18.85 14.78
N GLU A 495 4.30 18.87 14.71
CA GLU A 495 5.17 18.47 15.80
C GLU A 495 5.11 19.44 16.98
N HIS A 496 5.42 18.93 18.16
CA HIS A 496 5.49 19.72 19.40
C HIS A 496 6.67 19.28 20.29
N PRO A 497 7.07 20.05 21.31
CA PRO A 497 8.27 19.74 22.11
C PRO A 497 8.28 18.37 22.82
N ASP A 498 7.10 17.79 23.04
CA ASP A 498 6.92 16.46 23.63
C ASP A 498 6.86 15.32 22.60
N TYR A 499 6.89 15.63 21.29
CA TYR A 499 6.77 14.64 20.21
C TYR A 499 7.89 13.60 20.34
N HIS A 500 7.53 12.32 20.25
CA HIS A 500 8.47 11.21 20.45
C HIS A 500 9.26 11.38 21.76
N ARG A 501 8.54 11.52 22.89
CA ARG A 501 9.12 11.55 24.25
C ARG A 501 8.17 10.93 25.27
N PRO A 502 8.69 10.43 26.42
CA PRO A 502 7.88 10.03 27.58
C PRO A 502 6.95 11.13 28.11
N THR A 503 7.25 12.39 27.77
CA THR A 503 6.46 13.54 28.20
C THR A 503 5.25 13.81 27.32
N ASP A 504 5.02 13.06 26.23
CA ASP A 504 3.77 13.12 25.47
C ASP A 504 2.64 12.44 26.25
N THR A 505 1.89 13.26 26.98
CA THR A 505 1.00 12.84 28.06
C THR A 505 -0.37 13.45 27.88
N TRP A 506 -1.40 12.67 28.19
CA TRP A 506 -2.80 12.96 27.89
C TRP A 506 -3.32 14.26 28.54
N ASP A 507 -2.71 14.74 29.61
CA ASP A 507 -3.11 15.96 30.31
C ASP A 507 -2.71 17.24 29.55
N LYS A 508 -1.84 17.14 28.54
CA LYS A 508 -1.36 18.27 27.73
C LYS A 508 -2.19 18.56 26.48
N LEU A 509 -3.16 17.71 26.15
CA LEU A 509 -3.97 17.85 24.93
C LEU A 509 -5.06 18.91 25.07
N ASP A 510 -5.37 19.58 23.97
CA ASP A 510 -6.53 20.46 23.80
C ASP A 510 -7.72 19.67 23.22
N TYR A 511 -8.53 19.11 24.12
CA TYR A 511 -9.67 18.27 23.74
C TYR A 511 -10.81 19.02 23.04
N GLU A 512 -10.91 20.34 23.20
CA GLU A 512 -11.92 21.13 22.50
C GLU A 512 -11.53 21.38 21.04
N THR A 513 -10.25 21.67 20.80
CA THR A 513 -9.73 21.72 19.42
C THR A 513 -9.78 20.36 18.76
N MET A 514 -9.38 19.30 19.46
CA MET A 514 -9.47 17.92 19.00
C MET A 514 -10.91 17.52 18.62
N SER A 515 -11.91 17.91 19.42
CA SER A 515 -13.33 17.70 19.11
C SER A 515 -13.76 18.44 17.83
N ALA A 516 -13.29 19.69 17.65
CA ALA A 516 -13.56 20.45 16.44
C ALA A 516 -12.93 19.81 15.20
N ILE A 517 -11.68 19.35 15.27
CA ILE A 517 -10.99 18.63 14.18
C ILE A 517 -11.73 17.32 13.86
N GLY A 518 -12.12 16.55 14.88
CA GLY A 518 -12.92 15.34 14.67
C GLY A 518 -14.29 15.62 14.03
N THR A 519 -14.90 16.76 14.35
CA THR A 519 -16.15 17.21 13.70
C THR A 519 -15.92 17.59 12.23
N LEU A 520 -14.80 18.26 11.91
CA LEU A 520 -14.39 18.52 10.54
C LEU A 520 -14.21 17.22 9.75
N ALA A 521 -13.41 16.29 10.28
CA ALA A 521 -13.13 14.99 9.64
C ALA A 521 -14.41 14.19 9.41
N ARG A 522 -15.30 14.10 10.42
CA ARG A 522 -16.63 13.50 10.25
C ARG A 522 -17.38 14.15 9.08
N ARG A 523 -17.56 15.47 9.10
CA ARG A 523 -18.33 16.17 8.05
C ARG A 523 -17.74 15.88 6.65
N ALA A 524 -16.42 15.87 6.53
CA ALA A 524 -15.73 15.51 5.28
C ALA A 524 -16.05 14.08 4.83
N VAL A 525 -15.90 13.08 5.71
CA VAL A 525 -16.26 11.68 5.43
C VAL A 525 -17.73 11.55 5.02
N SER A 526 -18.65 12.21 5.72
CA SER A 526 -20.08 12.18 5.39
C SER A 526 -20.36 12.77 4.02
N MET A 527 -19.69 13.87 3.66
CA MET A 527 -19.86 14.51 2.35
C MET A 527 -19.31 13.63 1.23
N LEU A 528 -18.10 13.09 1.39
CA LEU A 528 -17.45 12.20 0.42
C LEU A 528 -18.26 10.91 0.20
N ALA A 529 -18.76 10.31 1.28
CA ALA A 529 -19.56 9.08 1.22
C ALA A 529 -20.94 9.27 0.56
N ASP A 530 -21.46 10.50 0.49
CA ASP A 530 -22.76 10.83 -0.11
C ASP A 530 -22.65 11.42 -1.54
N LEU A 531 -21.45 11.68 -2.06
CA LEU A 531 -21.28 12.18 -3.43
C LEU A 531 -21.88 11.20 -4.46
N GLN A 532 -22.52 11.72 -5.51
CA GLN A 532 -23.07 10.87 -6.58
C GLN A 532 -22.00 10.11 -7.36
N LYS A 533 -20.81 10.69 -7.49
CA LYS A 533 -19.64 10.08 -8.10
C LYS A 533 -18.47 10.20 -7.13
N ALA A 534 -17.63 9.18 -7.04
CA ALA A 534 -16.38 9.26 -6.30
C ALA A 534 -15.55 10.48 -6.77
N PRO A 535 -14.82 11.16 -5.86
CA PRO A 535 -13.92 12.23 -6.24
C PRO A 535 -12.87 11.70 -7.22
N GLU A 536 -12.55 12.51 -8.24
CA GLU A 536 -11.52 12.15 -9.20
C GLU A 536 -10.15 12.32 -8.58
N PHE A 537 -9.31 11.30 -8.71
CA PHE A 537 -7.90 11.38 -8.31
C PHE A 537 -7.10 12.22 -9.31
N GLN A 538 -6.17 13.01 -8.78
CA GLN A 538 -5.13 13.68 -9.55
C GLN A 538 -3.80 13.67 -8.79
N ASP A 539 -2.70 13.54 -9.53
CA ASP A 539 -1.35 13.73 -8.99
C ASP A 539 -1.01 15.23 -8.86
N GLY A 540 -1.80 15.96 -8.06
CA GLY A 540 -1.65 17.41 -7.91
C GLY A 540 -0.36 17.84 -7.19
N TYR A 541 0.35 16.89 -6.58
CA TYR A 541 1.65 17.09 -5.94
C TYR A 541 2.81 16.72 -6.85
N HIS A 542 2.54 16.17 -8.05
CA HIS A 542 3.56 15.65 -8.94
C HIS A 542 4.47 14.64 -8.24
N ARG A 543 3.92 13.85 -7.30
CA ARG A 543 4.62 12.84 -6.51
C ARG A 543 4.65 11.49 -7.22
N LEU A 544 3.70 11.25 -8.12
CA LEU A 544 3.78 10.17 -9.12
C LEU A 544 4.62 10.58 -10.33
N ALA A 545 4.86 11.89 -10.52
CA ALA A 545 5.65 12.43 -11.63
C ALA A 545 7.16 12.12 -11.60
N PRO A 546 7.90 11.99 -10.48
CA PRO A 546 9.25 11.41 -10.54
C PRO A 546 9.27 9.95 -11.02
N VAL A 547 8.14 9.24 -10.90
CA VAL A 547 7.93 7.90 -11.47
C VAL A 547 7.58 7.95 -12.97
N TYR A 548 7.12 9.10 -13.50
CA TYR A 548 6.66 9.24 -14.91
C TYR A 548 7.11 10.50 -15.70
N GLY A 549 8.10 11.25 -15.22
CA GLY A 549 8.86 12.28 -15.93
C GLY A 549 8.50 13.74 -15.66
N ARG A 550 9.51 14.53 -15.22
CA ARG A 550 10.10 15.73 -15.89
C ARG A 550 10.83 16.63 -14.87
N ASP A 551 12.15 16.49 -14.72
CA ASP A 551 13.02 17.59 -14.25
C ASP A 551 14.45 17.48 -14.86
N PRO A 552 14.93 18.49 -15.61
CA PRO A 552 16.29 18.56 -16.13
C PRO A 552 17.40 18.74 -15.07
N GLU A 553 17.13 19.29 -13.88
CA GLU A 553 18.17 19.60 -12.89
C GLU A 553 18.63 18.36 -12.09
N PHE A 554 17.76 17.36 -11.96
CA PHE A 554 18.10 16.04 -11.38
C PHE A 554 19.15 15.26 -12.20
N ARG A 555 19.47 15.71 -13.43
CA ARG A 555 20.52 15.11 -14.28
C ARG A 555 21.95 15.35 -13.78
N ALA A 556 22.19 16.37 -12.95
CA ALA A 556 23.56 16.77 -12.62
C ALA A 556 24.23 15.86 -11.56
N SER A 557 23.46 15.23 -10.68
CA SER A 557 23.96 14.36 -9.60
C SER A 557 24.09 12.88 -9.98
N PHE A 558 23.44 12.44 -11.08
CA PHE A 558 23.46 11.05 -11.56
C PHE A 558 24.35 10.81 -12.78
N GLN A 559 25.18 11.77 -13.17
CA GLN A 559 25.86 11.80 -14.48
C GLN A 559 26.99 10.77 -14.71
N LYS A 560 27.04 9.65 -13.98
CA LYS A 560 28.01 8.56 -14.20
C LYS A 560 27.46 7.13 -14.10
N VAL A 561 26.17 6.90 -14.36
CA VAL A 561 25.68 5.54 -14.64
C VAL A 561 25.11 5.49 -16.06
N ALA A 562 25.74 4.68 -16.91
CA ALA A 562 25.47 4.63 -18.34
C ALA A 562 24.23 3.77 -18.68
N TYR A 563 23.21 4.43 -19.21
CA TYR A 563 22.25 4.05 -20.26
C TYR A 563 21.38 2.76 -20.25
N ASP A 564 21.42 1.83 -19.28
CA ASP A 564 20.61 0.58 -19.38
C ASP A 564 19.56 0.33 -18.28
N GLN A 565 19.36 1.25 -17.33
CA GLN A 565 18.44 1.04 -16.21
C GLN A 565 17.04 1.66 -16.45
N ARG A 566 16.11 0.86 -16.98
CA ARG A 566 14.66 1.04 -16.76
C ARG A 566 14.31 0.34 -15.45
N VAL A 567 14.25 1.09 -14.35
CA VAL A 567 13.83 0.57 -13.05
C VAL A 567 12.30 0.53 -13.01
N ASP A 568 11.80 -0.68 -13.03
CA ASP A 568 10.49 -1.10 -12.51
C ASP A 568 10.76 -1.31 -11.01
N TYR A 569 9.98 -0.66 -10.15
CA TYR A 569 9.96 -1.01 -8.72
C TYR A 569 9.19 -2.31 -8.53
#